data_AF-A0A6A6F7X9-F1
#
_entry.id   AF-A0A6A6F7X9-F1
#
_cell.length_a   1.000
_cell.length_b   1.000
_cell.length_c   1.000
_cell.angle_alpha   90.00
_cell.angle_beta   90.00
_cell.angle_gamma   90.00
#
_symmetry.space_group_name_H-M   'P 1'
#
loop_
_entity.id
_entity.type
_entity.pdbx_description
1 polymer ?
#
loop_
_entity_poly.entity_id
_entity_poly.type
_entity_poly.pdbx_seq_one_letter_code
_entity_poly.pdbx_strand_id
1 'polypeptide(L)'
;MSLVSCDDTIDAKRTKVAQDSPTVCAGNSSPCSSSSSPSATLSTRAHYAVEKKYRSTLNERYATLARIVTQPETMEICRTEVPDWEVPIKLEVPEEGAERHPGKRQSKTTTLSVAIETIELLDRACARKAKELQELTRRLSAIAGSASGVCISH
;
A
#
# COMPACT_ATOMS: atom_id res chain seq x y z
N MET A 1 -38.86 9.89 12.05
CA MET A 1 -38.30 10.61 13.22
C MET A 1 -36.79 10.49 13.09
N SER A 2 -36.09 11.33 12.34
CA SER A 2 -35.72 12.73 12.59
C SER A 2 -35.06 12.98 13.96
N LEU A 3 -33.83 13.50 13.87
CA LEU A 3 -33.07 14.36 14.79
C LEU A 3 -31.98 13.74 15.70
N VAL A 4 -30.73 13.96 15.27
CA VAL A 4 -29.58 14.62 15.96
C VAL A 4 -29.42 14.49 17.48
N SER A 5 -28.18 14.28 17.95
CA SER A 5 -27.32 15.39 18.47
C SER A 5 -26.00 14.89 19.07
N CYS A 6 -24.98 15.74 18.91
CA CYS A 6 -23.57 15.62 19.30
C CYS A 6 -23.28 16.12 20.74
N ASP A 7 -21.98 16.19 21.05
CA ASP A 7 -21.21 16.77 22.19
C ASP A 7 -20.63 15.71 23.14
N ASP A 8 -19.32 15.41 23.16
CA ASP A 8 -18.09 16.22 23.32
C ASP A 8 -17.98 16.86 24.73
N THR A 9 -17.04 16.34 25.52
CA THR A 9 -16.50 17.06 26.68
C THR A 9 -15.11 16.52 27.00
N ILE A 10 -14.12 17.25 26.50
CA ILE A 10 -12.77 17.33 27.03
C ILE A 10 -12.77 17.74 28.51
N ASP A 11 -11.96 17.10 29.35
CA ASP A 11 -11.34 17.82 30.48
C ASP A 11 -9.96 17.24 30.84
N ALA A 12 -9.02 18.16 30.94
CA ALA A 12 -7.60 17.92 31.15
C ALA A 12 -7.31 17.83 32.65
N LYS A 13 -6.57 16.81 33.10
CA LYS A 13 -5.84 16.90 34.38
C LYS A 13 -4.35 16.61 34.26
N ARG A 14 -3.65 17.74 34.41
CA ARG A 14 -2.23 18.04 34.50
C ARG A 14 -1.53 17.32 35.66
N THR A 15 -0.34 16.83 35.34
CA THR A 15 0.74 16.33 36.19
C THR A 15 1.18 17.31 37.27
N LYS A 16 1.40 16.81 38.50
CA LYS A 16 2.40 17.33 39.45
C LYS A 16 2.67 16.30 40.56
N VAL A 17 3.79 15.57 40.49
CA VAL A 17 4.36 14.87 41.66
C VAL A 17 5.80 15.36 41.82
N ALA A 18 6.05 15.89 43.02
CA ALA A 18 7.24 16.58 43.43
C ALA A 18 8.45 15.63 43.56
N GLN A 19 9.63 16.16 43.26
CA GLN A 19 10.90 15.60 43.67
C GLN A 19 11.08 15.80 45.18
N ASP A 20 11.52 14.75 45.87
CA ASP A 20 12.41 14.89 47.02
C ASP A 20 13.23 13.59 47.18
N SER A 21 14.51 13.75 47.47
CA SER A 21 15.53 12.76 47.85
C SER A 21 16.52 13.55 48.72
N PRO A 22 17.34 12.98 49.63
CA PRO A 22 17.98 11.66 49.52
C PRO A 22 18.32 10.90 50.85
N THR A 23 19.05 9.77 50.71
CA THR A 23 19.98 9.13 51.69
C THR A 23 19.35 8.01 52.55
N VAL A 24 19.82 6.76 52.71
CA VAL A 24 21.19 6.18 52.88
C VAL A 24 21.22 4.66 52.58
N CYS A 25 22.37 4.20 52.07
CA CYS A 25 23.12 2.93 52.27
C CYS A 25 22.52 1.50 52.15
N ALA A 26 23.21 0.75 51.25
CA ALA A 26 23.69 -0.63 51.36
C ALA A 26 22.68 -1.79 51.56
N GLY A 27 22.47 -2.56 50.49
CA GLY A 27 21.79 -3.85 50.54
C GLY A 27 21.94 -4.62 49.23
N ASN A 28 22.98 -5.44 49.17
CA ASN A 28 23.25 -6.39 48.11
C ASN A 28 22.14 -7.46 48.11
N SER A 29 21.33 -7.58 47.06
CA SER A 29 20.54 -8.79 46.82
C SER A 29 20.29 -8.99 45.33
N SER A 30 20.87 -10.09 44.85
CA SER A 30 20.96 -10.61 43.49
C SER A 30 19.74 -10.38 42.59
N PRO A 31 19.95 -10.24 41.26
CA PRO A 31 18.89 -10.58 40.34
C PRO A 31 18.57 -12.06 40.55
N CYS A 32 17.34 -12.37 40.97
CA CYS A 32 16.82 -13.72 40.84
C CYS A 32 16.86 -14.05 39.35
N SER A 33 17.92 -14.75 38.93
CA SER A 33 17.99 -15.48 37.69
C SER A 33 16.83 -16.45 37.70
N SER A 34 15.69 -16.00 37.16
CA SER A 34 14.70 -16.92 36.62
C SER A 34 15.49 -17.75 35.63
N SER A 35 15.73 -19.01 35.96
CA SER A 35 16.34 -19.98 35.04
C SER A 35 15.36 -20.21 33.91
N SER A 36 15.23 -19.23 33.00
CA SER A 36 14.65 -19.46 31.70
C SER A 36 15.58 -20.48 31.06
N SER A 37 15.11 -21.72 30.96
CA SER A 37 15.83 -22.82 30.32
C SER A 37 16.45 -22.27 29.02
N PRO A 38 17.75 -22.50 28.74
CA PRO A 38 18.41 -21.90 27.57
C PRO A 38 17.70 -22.22 26.25
N SER A 39 16.95 -23.32 26.22
CA SER A 39 16.06 -23.70 25.11
C SER A 39 14.91 -22.70 24.86
N ALA A 40 14.31 -22.11 25.90
CA ALA A 40 13.17 -21.20 25.77
C ALA A 40 13.57 -19.84 25.17
N THR A 41 14.75 -19.32 25.53
CA THR A 41 15.27 -18.06 24.98
C THR A 41 15.76 -18.21 23.54
N LEU A 42 16.38 -19.36 23.21
CA LEU A 42 16.76 -19.70 21.83
C LEU A 42 15.53 -19.91 20.93
N SER A 43 14.50 -20.60 21.42
CA SER A 43 13.22 -20.78 20.72
C SER A 43 12.52 -19.44 20.47
N THR A 44 12.47 -18.56 21.49
CA THR A 44 11.89 -17.22 21.36
C THR A 44 12.65 -16.35 20.35
N ARG A 45 13.99 -16.40 20.37
CA ARG A 45 14.83 -15.67 19.42
C ARG A 45 14.65 -16.17 17.99
N ALA A 46 14.56 -17.49 17.80
CA ALA A 46 14.29 -18.09 16.49
C ALA A 46 12.90 -17.71 15.98
N HIS A 47 11.86 -17.81 16.81
CA HIS A 47 10.50 -17.38 16.48
C HIS A 47 10.46 -15.90 16.09
N TYR A 48 11.12 -15.03 16.86
CA TYR A 48 11.20 -13.61 16.56
C TYR A 48 11.91 -13.33 15.23
N ALA A 49 12.97 -14.07 14.90
CA ALA A 49 13.67 -13.92 13.62
C ALA A 49 12.77 -14.30 12.44
N VAL A 50 11.99 -15.37 12.57
CA VAL A 50 11.01 -15.80 11.55
C VAL A 50 9.93 -14.74 11.37
N GLU A 51 9.32 -14.27 12.46
CA GLU A 51 8.27 -13.24 12.43
C GLU A 51 8.80 -11.91 11.85
N LYS A 52 10.02 -11.51 12.22
CA LYS A 52 10.67 -10.32 11.67
C LYS A 52 10.84 -10.45 10.15
N LYS A 53 11.31 -11.61 9.66
CA LYS A 53 11.46 -11.86 8.22
C LYS A 53 10.10 -11.82 7.52
N TYR A 54 9.08 -12.49 8.08
CA TYR A 54 7.73 -12.48 7.55
C TYR A 54 7.16 -11.06 7.42
N ARG A 55 7.23 -10.25 8.49
CA ARG A 55 6.78 -8.85 8.49
C ARG A 55 7.56 -7.99 7.50
N SER A 56 8.87 -8.23 7.36
CA SER A 56 9.71 -7.53 6.40
C SER A 56 9.25 -7.80 4.97
N THR A 57 9.10 -9.07 4.59
CA THR A 57 8.63 -9.47 3.25
C THR A 57 7.22 -8.92 2.96
N LEU A 58 6.34 -8.96 3.96
CA LEU A 58 4.98 -8.43 3.80
C LEU A 58 4.99 -6.91 3.58
N ASN A 59 5.79 -6.16 4.34
CA ASN A 59 5.92 -4.72 4.14
C ASN A 59 6.56 -4.36 2.79
N GLU A 60 7.54 -5.15 2.33
CA GLU A 60 8.14 -4.99 0.99
C GLU A 60 7.11 -5.20 -0.13
N ARG A 61 6.19 -6.16 0.03
CA ARG A 61 5.07 -6.34 -0.89
C ARG A 61 4.12 -5.14 -0.89
N TYR A 62 3.80 -4.58 0.27
CA TYR A 62 3.01 -3.34 0.34
C TYR A 62 3.70 -2.17 -0.36
N ALA A 63 5.00 -1.99 -0.15
CA ALA A 63 5.77 -0.94 -0.81
C ALA A 63 5.83 -1.13 -2.33
N THR A 64 6.01 -2.37 -2.78
CA THR A 64 5.99 -2.70 -4.21
C THR A 64 4.62 -2.46 -4.83
N LEU A 65 3.55 -2.86 -4.15
CA LEU A 65 2.19 -2.61 -4.63
C LEU A 65 1.90 -1.11 -4.75
N ALA A 66 2.30 -0.30 -3.77
CA ALA A 66 2.19 1.15 -3.86
C ALA A 66 2.92 1.71 -5.08
N ARG A 67 4.17 1.31 -5.31
CA ARG A 67 4.93 1.74 -6.50
C ARG A 67 4.22 1.40 -7.79
N ILE A 68 3.68 0.18 -7.93
CA ILE A 68 2.99 -0.27 -9.15
C ILE A 68 1.74 0.58 -9.42
N VAL A 69 0.93 0.86 -8.39
CA VAL A 69 -0.30 1.66 -8.56
C VAL A 69 -0.01 3.14 -8.79
N THR A 70 1.14 3.64 -8.33
CA THR A 70 1.60 5.02 -8.58
C THR A 70 2.48 5.17 -9.82
N GLN A 71 2.75 4.09 -10.57
CA GLN A 71 3.55 4.20 -11.79
C GLN A 71 2.83 5.11 -12.80
N PRO A 72 3.53 6.05 -13.45
CA PRO A 72 2.92 6.96 -14.42
C PRO A 72 2.12 6.24 -15.49
N GLU A 73 2.62 5.10 -15.98
CA GLU A 73 1.98 4.27 -17.00
C GLU A 73 0.66 3.68 -16.49
N THR A 74 0.66 3.13 -15.27
CA THR A 74 -0.56 2.63 -14.62
C THR A 74 -1.59 3.75 -14.47
N MET A 75 -1.13 4.93 -14.04
CA MET A 75 -1.99 6.09 -13.84
C MET A 75 -2.56 6.63 -15.14
N GLU A 76 -1.76 6.68 -16.19
CA GLU A 76 -2.20 7.08 -17.53
C GLU A 76 -3.31 6.16 -18.03
N ILE A 77 -3.12 4.83 -17.94
CA ILE A 77 -4.15 3.86 -18.35
C ILE A 77 -5.43 4.06 -17.53
N CYS A 78 -5.32 4.19 -16.20
CA CYS A 78 -6.48 4.40 -15.34
C CYS A 78 -7.23 5.70 -15.69
N ARG A 79 -6.51 6.78 -15.99
CA ARG A 79 -7.10 8.07 -16.42
C ARG A 79 -7.81 8.00 -17.76
N THR A 80 -7.42 7.08 -18.64
CA THR A 80 -8.18 6.87 -19.89
C THR A 80 -9.56 6.27 -19.66
N GLU A 81 -9.79 5.57 -18.54
CA GLU A 81 -11.10 5.04 -18.16
C GLU A 81 -11.88 6.02 -17.29
N VAL A 82 -11.20 6.70 -16.35
CA VAL A 82 -11.77 7.69 -15.45
C VAL A 82 -10.83 8.90 -15.38
N PRO A 83 -11.11 10.00 -16.13
CA PRO A 83 -10.19 11.14 -16.26
C PRO A 83 -9.79 11.79 -14.93
N ASP A 84 -10.72 11.84 -13.98
CA ASP A 84 -10.53 12.43 -12.66
C ASP A 84 -9.91 11.46 -11.64
N TRP A 85 -9.48 10.27 -12.08
CA TRP A 85 -8.87 9.30 -11.18
C TRP A 85 -7.46 9.73 -10.78
N GLU A 86 -7.25 9.78 -9.47
CA GLU A 86 -5.98 10.16 -8.85
C GLU A 86 -5.62 9.21 -7.72
N VAL A 87 -4.33 8.91 -7.60
CA VAL A 87 -3.83 8.13 -6.47
C VAL A 87 -3.75 9.04 -5.24
N PRO A 88 -4.32 8.66 -4.09
CA PRO A 88 -4.23 9.46 -2.87
C PRO A 88 -2.78 9.77 -2.49
N ILE A 89 -2.49 11.02 -2.13
CA ILE A 89 -1.16 11.53 -1.71
C ILE A 89 -0.49 10.68 -0.60
N LYS A 90 -1.29 9.94 0.18
CA LYS A 90 -0.81 9.01 1.24
C LYS A 90 -0.10 7.76 0.69
N LEU A 91 -0.16 7.54 -0.61
CA LEU A 91 0.45 6.44 -1.35
C LEU A 91 1.68 6.85 -2.17
N GLU A 92 1.96 8.15 -2.28
CA GLU A 92 3.14 8.64 -2.97
C GLU A 92 4.39 8.05 -2.32
N VAL A 93 5.08 7.21 -3.10
CA VAL A 93 6.36 6.65 -2.73
C VAL A 93 7.40 7.73 -3.04
N PRO A 94 8.25 8.15 -2.08
CA PRO A 94 9.29 9.13 -2.36
C PRO A 94 10.16 8.66 -3.53
N GLU A 95 10.35 9.53 -4.53
CA GLU A 95 11.29 9.27 -5.63
C GLU A 95 12.70 8.98 -5.07
N GLU A 96 13.41 8.06 -5.73
CA GLU A 96 14.82 7.77 -5.46
C GLU A 96 15.69 8.99 -5.81
N GLY A 97 15.75 9.99 -4.92
CA GLY A 97 16.55 11.20 -5.12
C GLY A 97 16.09 12.40 -4.30
N ALA A 98 14.82 12.43 -3.88
CA ALA A 98 14.34 13.43 -2.94
C ALA A 98 14.79 13.05 -1.52
N GLU A 99 15.26 14.03 -0.75
CA GLU A 99 15.71 13.86 0.63
C GLU A 99 14.80 12.91 1.42
N ARG A 100 15.41 11.99 2.18
CA ARG A 100 14.70 11.05 3.06
C ARG A 100 13.86 11.84 4.07
N HIS A 101 12.66 12.24 3.69
CA HIS A 101 11.69 12.78 4.62
C HIS A 101 11.34 11.67 5.61
N PRO A 102 11.57 11.88 6.91
CA PRO A 102 11.23 10.88 7.90
C PRO A 102 9.71 10.82 8.00
N GLY A 103 9.12 9.72 7.52
CA GLY A 103 7.99 9.14 8.25
C GLY A 103 6.58 9.32 7.70
N LYS A 104 6.35 9.56 6.40
CA LYS A 104 5.00 9.29 5.86
C LYS A 104 4.81 7.78 5.74
N ARG A 105 4.30 7.17 6.81
CA ARG A 105 3.89 5.76 6.81
C ARG A 105 2.84 5.55 5.73
N GLN A 106 3.19 4.75 4.73
CA GLN A 106 2.23 4.26 3.74
C GLN A 106 1.07 3.55 4.46
N SER A 107 -0.15 3.97 4.18
CA SER A 107 -1.35 3.38 4.75
C SER A 107 -1.67 2.05 4.07
N LYS A 108 -1.50 0.93 4.78
CA LYS A 108 -1.75 -0.42 4.24
C LYS A 108 -3.16 -0.57 3.67
N THR A 109 -4.18 -0.13 4.42
CA THR A 109 -5.57 -0.17 3.97
C THR A 109 -5.76 0.64 2.70
N THR A 110 -5.21 1.86 2.66
CA THR A 110 -5.30 2.70 1.46
C THR A 110 -4.60 2.06 0.27
N THR A 111 -3.43 1.45 0.46
CA THR A 111 -2.73 0.71 -0.61
C THR A 111 -3.57 -0.42 -1.17
N LEU A 112 -4.26 -1.19 -0.32
CA LEU A 112 -5.12 -2.26 -0.78
C LEU A 112 -6.36 -1.74 -1.49
N SER A 113 -7.03 -0.72 -0.94
CA SER A 113 -8.21 -0.10 -1.57
C SER A 113 -7.88 0.44 -2.96
N VAL A 114 -6.80 1.21 -3.08
CA VAL A 114 -6.37 1.77 -4.37
C VAL A 114 -5.97 0.65 -5.33
N ALA A 115 -5.26 -0.38 -4.86
CA ALA A 115 -4.91 -1.51 -5.73
C ALA A 115 -6.13 -2.25 -6.29
N ILE A 116 -7.19 -2.41 -5.50
CA ILE A 116 -8.44 -3.02 -5.97
C ILE A 116 -9.07 -2.16 -7.06
N GLU A 117 -9.22 -0.85 -6.82
CA GLU A 117 -9.77 0.09 -7.80
C GLU A 117 -8.92 0.13 -9.09
N THR A 118 -7.60 0.13 -8.96
CA THR A 118 -6.67 0.06 -10.10
C THR A 118 -6.89 -1.22 -10.90
N ILE A 119 -7.04 -2.39 -10.27
CA ILE A 119 -7.30 -3.65 -10.98
C ILE A 119 -8.60 -3.57 -11.78
N GLU A 120 -9.67 -3.02 -11.19
CA GLU A 120 -10.96 -2.88 -11.88
C GLU A 120 -10.86 -1.92 -13.09
N LEU A 121 -10.10 -0.84 -12.97
CA LEU A 121 -9.84 0.10 -14.07
C LEU A 121 -9.02 -0.56 -15.19
N LEU A 122 -7.98 -1.31 -14.83
CA LEU A 122 -7.14 -2.03 -15.79
C LEU A 122 -7.93 -3.12 -16.52
N ASP A 123 -8.84 -3.81 -15.85
CA ASP A 123 -9.72 -4.81 -16.48
C ASP A 123 -10.63 -4.17 -17.54
N ARG A 124 -11.25 -3.03 -17.22
CA ARG A 124 -12.05 -2.26 -18.19
C ARG A 124 -11.22 -1.78 -19.37
N ALA A 125 -10.01 -1.28 -19.11
CA ALA A 125 -9.08 -0.86 -20.16
C ALA A 125 -8.69 -2.02 -21.08
N CYS A 126 -8.41 -3.20 -20.51
CA CYS A 126 -8.12 -4.40 -21.29
C CYS A 126 -9.31 -4.80 -22.16
N ALA A 127 -10.52 -4.81 -21.62
CA ALA A 127 -11.73 -5.14 -22.36
C ALA A 127 -12.00 -4.16 -23.52
N ARG A 128 -11.78 -2.86 -23.31
CA ARG A 128 -11.88 -1.84 -24.37
C ARG A 128 -10.83 -2.07 -25.46
N LYS A 129 -9.57 -2.28 -25.08
CA LYS A 129 -8.47 -2.52 -26.04
C LYS A 129 -8.69 -3.78 -26.86
N ALA A 130 -9.24 -4.84 -26.26
CA ALA A 130 -9.61 -6.05 -27.00
C ALA A 130 -10.67 -5.78 -28.08
N LYS A 131 -11.69 -4.96 -27.77
CA LYS A 131 -12.72 -4.56 -28.74
C LYS A 131 -12.16 -3.68 -29.86
N GLU A 132 -11.30 -2.72 -29.52
CA GLU A 132 -10.61 -1.87 -30.51
C GLU A 132 -9.77 -2.72 -31.48
N LEU A 133 -9.02 -3.68 -30.94
CA LEU A 133 -8.21 -4.59 -31.75
C LEU A 133 -9.09 -5.42 -32.69
N GLN A 134 -10.18 -6.02 -32.18
CA GLN A 134 -11.11 -6.80 -32.99
C GLN A 134 -11.72 -5.98 -34.14
N GLU A 135 -12.11 -4.73 -33.86
CA GLU A 135 -12.67 -3.82 -34.87
C GLU A 135 -11.62 -3.43 -35.93
N LEU A 136 -10.37 -3.14 -35.52
CA LEU A 136 -9.28 -2.85 -36.43
C LEU A 136 -8.96 -4.06 -37.33
N THR A 137 -8.92 -5.26 -36.75
CA THR A 137 -8.75 -6.50 -37.52
C THR A 137 -9.88 -6.67 -38.54
N ARG A 138 -11.14 -6.46 -38.14
CA ARG A 138 -12.30 -6.53 -39.05
C ARG A 138 -12.17 -5.53 -40.21
N ARG A 139 -11.75 -4.30 -39.94
CA ARG A 139 -11.55 -3.26 -40.97
C ARG A 139 -10.41 -3.63 -41.92
N LEU A 140 -9.29 -4.14 -41.41
CA LEU A 140 -8.18 -4.61 -42.23
C LEU A 140 -8.61 -5.76 -43.15
N SER A 141 -9.37 -6.74 -42.65
CA SER A 141 -9.91 -7.82 -43.47
C SER A 141 -10.86 -7.30 -44.57
N ALA A 142 -11.70 -6.31 -44.26
CA ALA A 142 -12.58 -5.70 -45.26
C ALA A 142 -11.81 -4.96 -46.36
N ILE A 143 -10.75 -4.23 -46.00
CA ILE A 143 -9.87 -3.55 -46.96
C ILE A 143 -9.14 -4.58 -47.84
N ALA A 144 -8.56 -5.61 -47.24
CA ALA A 144 -7.87 -6.68 -47.98
C ALA A 144 -8.81 -7.40 -48.95
N GLY A 145 -10.04 -7.72 -48.52
CA GLY A 145 -11.06 -8.31 -49.39
C GLY A 145 -11.48 -7.40 -50.54
N SER A 146 -11.59 -6.09 -50.29
CA SER A 146 -11.93 -5.10 -51.33
C SER A 146 -10.81 -4.89 -52.34
N ALA A 147 -9.55 -4.86 -51.88
CA ALA A 147 -8.38 -4.74 -52.76
C ALA A 147 -8.22 -5.95 -53.69
N SER A 148 -8.61 -7.15 -53.25
CA SER A 148 -8.58 -8.36 -54.08
C SER A 148 -9.72 -8.42 -55.12
N GLY A 149 -10.82 -7.69 -54.92
CA GLY A 149 -11.97 -7.67 -55.84
C GLY A 149 -11.79 -6.75 -57.05
N VAL A 150 -10.84 -5.80 -57.00
CA VAL A 150 -10.60 -4.81 -58.07
C VAL A 150 -9.77 -5.38 -59.24
N CYS A 151 -9.13 -6.55 -59.07
CA CYS A 151 -8.23 -7.12 -60.08
C CYS A 151 -8.90 -8.07 -61.10
N ILE A 152 -10.22 -8.30 -61.05
CA ILE A 152 -10.91 -9.31 -61.88
C ILE A 152 -11.74 -8.68 -63.03
N SER A 153 -11.74 -7.36 -63.18
CA SER A 153 -12.49 -6.66 -64.24
C SER A 153 -11.57 -6.03 -65.27
N HIS A 154 -10.92 -6.84 -66.10
CA HIS A 154 -10.31 -6.40 -67.36
C HIS A 154 -10.33 -7.50 -68.41
#